data_AF-A0A925G6P4-F1
#
_entry.id   AF-A0A925G6P4-F1
#
_cell.length_a   1.000
_cell.length_b   1.000
_cell.length_c   1.000
_cell.angle_alpha   90.00
_cell.angle_beta   90.00
_cell.angle_gamma   90.00
#
_symmetry.space_group_name_H-M   'P 1'
#
loop_
_entity.id
_entity.type
_entity.pdbx_description
1 polymer ?
#
loop_
_entity_poly.entity_id
_entity_poly.type
_entity_poly.pdbx_seq_one_letter_code
_entity_poly.pdbx_strand_id
1 'polypeptide(L)'
;MACEVRERAIAPFSDFRVGVAVETDDGKVYTGCNIESASYGLTVCAERVAVWKALSEGARCFGRLVIVADTEKLTPPCGTCRQIIWEHCRNTTIVLANLQGETETLNIHD
;
A
#
# COMPACT_ATOMS: atom_id res chain seq x y z
N MET A 1 5.13 10.64 5.57
CA MET A 1 5.37 9.18 5.74
C MET A 1 5.17 8.34 4.46
N ALA A 2 3.96 8.13 3.91
CA ALA A 2 3.79 7.27 2.72
C ALA A 2 4.55 7.79 1.49
N CYS A 3 4.55 9.11 1.25
CA CYS A 3 5.37 9.75 0.21
C CYS A 3 6.88 9.51 0.40
N GLU A 4 7.38 9.54 1.64
CA GLU A 4 8.80 9.29 1.93
C GLU A 4 9.18 7.82 1.70
N VAL A 5 8.27 6.89 2.02
CA VAL A 5 8.51 5.46 1.83
C VAL A 5 8.53 5.09 0.35
N ARG A 6 7.75 5.78 -0.49
CA ARG A 6 7.77 5.63 -1.95
C ARG A 6 9.19 5.77 -2.53
N GLU A 7 10.00 6.69 -2.01
CA GLU A 7 11.38 6.91 -2.47
C GLU A 7 12.32 5.71 -2.22
N ARG A 8 11.89 4.74 -1.40
CA ARG A 8 12.64 3.52 -1.11
C ARG A 8 12.28 2.36 -2.04
N ALA A 9 11.34 2.56 -2.97
CA ALA A 9 10.92 1.53 -3.92
C ALA A 9 12.11 1.03 -4.75
N ILE A 10 12.18 -0.29 -4.92
CA ILE A 10 13.15 -0.93 -5.82
C ILE A 10 12.36 -1.27 -7.09
N ALA A 11 12.33 -0.33 -8.03
CA ALA A 11 11.54 -0.44 -9.26
C ALA A 11 12.36 -0.18 -10.55
N PRO A 12 13.46 -0.92 -10.78
CA PRO A 12 14.36 -0.65 -11.91
C PRO A 12 13.78 -1.03 -13.28
N PHE A 13 12.64 -1.73 -13.34
CA PHE A 13 12.05 -2.19 -14.60
C PHE A 13 10.91 -1.29 -15.08
N SER A 14 10.12 -0.74 -14.15
CA SER A 14 9.00 0.15 -14.49
C SER A 14 9.26 1.63 -14.24
N ASP A 15 10.26 1.98 -13.42
CA ASP A 15 10.44 3.30 -12.81
C ASP A 15 9.19 3.80 -12.04
N PHE A 16 8.24 2.91 -11.77
CA PHE A 16 6.98 3.23 -11.12
C PHE A 16 7.06 2.97 -9.62
N ARG A 17 7.17 4.05 -8.84
CA ARG A 17 7.33 3.97 -7.38
C ARG A 17 6.00 4.16 -6.67
N VAL A 18 5.69 3.24 -5.77
CA VAL A 18 4.52 3.26 -4.89
C VAL A 18 4.97 3.14 -3.43
N GLY A 19 4.38 3.96 -2.57
CA GLY A 19 4.59 3.93 -1.12
C GLY A 19 3.28 3.72 -0.37
N VAL A 20 3.33 2.93 0.71
CA VAL A 20 2.18 2.64 1.56
C VAL A 20 2.52 2.82 3.02
N ALA A 21 1.58 3.38 3.77
CA ALA A 21 1.56 3.35 5.23
C ALA A 21 0.23 2.74 5.70
N VAL A 22 0.30 1.74 6.56
CA VAL A 22 -0.86 1.11 7.21
C VAL A 22 -0.78 1.33 8.71
N GLU A 23 -1.85 1.90 9.26
CA GLU A 23 -2.02 2.23 10.67
C GLU A 23 -2.96 1.20 11.31
N THR A 24 -2.52 0.61 12.41
CA THR A 24 -3.32 -0.29 13.23
C THR A 24 -4.20 0.49 14.21
N ASP A 25 -5.21 -0.18 14.77
CA ASP A 25 -6.16 0.48 15.70
C ASP A 25 -5.50 0.97 17.00
N ASP A 26 -4.35 0.38 17.38
CA ASP A 26 -3.52 0.81 18.51
C ASP A 26 -2.50 1.91 18.12
N GLY A 27 -2.57 2.42 16.89
CA GLY A 27 -1.77 3.55 16.40
C GLY A 27 -0.36 3.18 15.91
N LYS A 28 0.00 1.90 15.86
CA LYS A 28 1.28 1.48 15.26
C LYS A 28 1.20 1.60 13.74
N VAL A 29 2.27 2.09 13.12
CA VAL A 29 2.33 2.26 11.67
C VAL A 29 3.39 1.37 11.03
N TYR A 30 2.96 0.64 10.02
CA TYR A 30 3.80 -0.19 9.17
C TYR A 30 3.86 0.40 7.77
N THR A 31 5.01 0.27 7.13
CA THR A 31 5.27 0.90 5.83
C THR A 31 5.78 -0.10 4.81
N GLY A 32 5.46 0.15 3.54
CA GLY A 32 5.89 -0.68 2.42
C GLY A 32 6.08 0.14 1.14
N CYS A 33 6.97 -0.33 0.29
CA CYS A 33 7.16 0.18 -1.08
C CYS A 33 7.21 -1.02 -2.03
N ASN A 34 6.98 -0.80 -3.33
CA ASN A 34 7.07 -1.89 -4.30
C ASN A 34 8.52 -2.35 -4.50
N ILE A 35 8.69 -3.66 -4.67
CA ILE A 35 9.97 -4.32 -4.90
C ILE A 35 9.80 -5.21 -6.13
N GLU A 36 10.50 -4.86 -7.19
CA GLU A 36 10.43 -5.56 -8.47
C GLU A 36 11.48 -6.66 -8.59
N SER A 37 11.18 -7.60 -9.47
CA SER A 37 12.06 -8.71 -9.82
C SER A 37 12.12 -8.83 -11.34
N ALA A 38 13.28 -9.26 -11.86
CA ALA A 38 13.45 -9.56 -13.28
C ALA A 38 12.49 -10.66 -13.76
N SER A 39 12.13 -11.60 -12.87
CA SER A 39 10.95 -12.43 -13.06
C SER A 39 9.73 -11.67 -12.53
N TYR A 40 8.99 -11.03 -13.43
CA TYR A 40 7.94 -10.04 -13.09
C TYR A 40 6.84 -10.62 -12.20
N GLY A 41 6.57 -11.92 -12.29
CA GLY A 41 5.61 -12.60 -11.41
C GLY A 41 6.00 -12.60 -9.93
N LEU A 42 7.27 -12.34 -9.61
CA LEU A 42 7.76 -12.24 -8.23
C LEU A 42 7.71 -10.80 -7.68
N THR A 43 7.29 -9.81 -8.49
CA THR A 43 7.16 -8.42 -8.04
C THR A 43 6.10 -8.30 -6.95
N VAL A 44 6.46 -7.61 -5.87
CA VAL A 44 5.58 -7.36 -4.72
C VAL A 44 5.21 -5.89 -4.67
N CYS A 45 3.91 -5.61 -4.66
CA CYS A 45 3.38 -4.25 -4.57
C CYS A 45 3.52 -3.70 -3.14
N ALA A 46 3.54 -2.38 -3.01
CA ALA A 46 3.75 -1.69 -1.75
C ALA A 46 2.73 -2.07 -0.66
N GLU A 47 1.47 -2.28 -1.04
CA GLU A 47 0.38 -2.67 -0.15
C GLU A 47 0.67 -4.02 0.49
N ARG A 48 1.09 -5.01 -0.31
CA ARG A 48 1.44 -6.35 0.18
C ARG A 48 2.66 -6.30 1.09
N VAL A 49 3.67 -5.50 0.77
CA VAL A 49 4.84 -5.31 1.65
C VAL A 49 4.43 -4.75 3.01
N ALA A 50 3.58 -3.71 3.03
CA ALA A 50 3.14 -3.07 4.27
C ALA A 50 2.27 -4.00 5.13
N VAL A 51 1.27 -4.64 4.51
CA VAL A 51 0.33 -5.54 5.19
C VAL A 51 1.04 -6.78 5.72
N TRP A 52 1.88 -7.44 4.91
CA TRP A 52 2.60 -8.63 5.39
C TRP A 52 3.61 -8.33 6.49
N LYS A 53 4.26 -7.17 6.46
CA LYS A 53 5.12 -6.71 7.57
C LYS A 53 4.32 -6.53 8.86
N ALA A 54 3.15 -5.89 8.77
CA ALA A 54 2.29 -5.72 9.94
C ALA A 54 1.82 -7.07 10.50
N LEU A 55 1.36 -7.97 9.63
CA LEU A 55 0.91 -9.30 10.00
C LEU A 55 2.02 -10.15 10.63
N SER A 56 3.24 -10.11 10.08
CA SER A 56 4.37 -10.88 10.61
C SER A 56 4.84 -10.37 11.98
N GLU A 57 4.62 -9.08 12.28
CA GLU A 57 4.86 -8.47 13.59
C GLU A 57 3.67 -8.59 14.56
N GLY A 58 2.63 -9.35 14.19
CA GLY A 58 1.50 -9.68 15.07
C GLY A 58 0.29 -8.75 14.99
N ALA A 59 0.31 -7.71 14.15
CA ALA A 59 -0.86 -6.84 13.95
C ALA A 59 -2.03 -7.61 13.31
N ARG A 60 -3.26 -7.36 13.76
CA ARG A 60 -4.48 -8.01 13.22
C ARG A 60 -5.64 -7.06 12.96
N CYS A 61 -5.58 -5.83 13.46
CA CYS A 61 -6.62 -4.82 13.29
C CYS A 61 -6.01 -3.57 12.67
N PHE A 62 -6.69 -3.01 11.67
CA PHE A 62 -6.17 -1.95 10.81
C PHE A 62 -7.21 -0.86 10.63
N GLY A 63 -6.88 0.36 11.04
CA GLY A 63 -7.79 1.51 10.96
C GLY A 63 -7.71 2.21 9.61
N ARG A 64 -6.50 2.41 9.09
CA ARG A 64 -6.29 3.18 7.85
C ARG A 64 -5.10 2.68 7.03
N LEU A 65 -5.25 2.70 5.72
CA LEU A 65 -4.19 2.39 4.76
C LEU A 65 -4.08 3.53 3.74
N VAL A 66 -2.90 4.12 3.59
CA VAL A 66 -2.63 5.21 2.64
C VAL A 66 -1.71 4.72 1.55
N ILE A 67 -2.11 4.86 0.29
CA ILE A 67 -1.36 4.46 -0.92
C ILE A 67 -0.98 5.72 -1.70
N VAL A 68 0.31 5.87 -2.01
CA VAL A 68 0.85 7.01 -2.75
C VAL A 68 1.59 6.53 -4.00
N ALA A 69 1.23 7.08 -5.15
CA ALA A 69 1.97 6.93 -6.40
C ALA A 69 2.13 8.29 -7.08
N ASP A 70 3.08 8.41 -8.00
CA ASP A 70 3.26 9.64 -8.79
C ASP A 70 2.54 9.52 -10.12
N THR A 71 1.24 9.80 -10.08
CA THR A 71 0.32 9.65 -11.21
C THR A 71 -0.66 10.80 -11.25
N GLU A 72 -0.93 11.32 -12.46
CA GLU A 72 -1.96 12.35 -12.67
C GLU A 72 -3.34 11.88 -12.19
N LYS A 73 -3.67 10.60 -12.42
CA LYS A 73 -4.89 9.98 -11.91
C LYS A 73 -4.56 9.08 -10.75
N LEU A 74 -5.42 9.04 -9.74
CA LEU A 74 -5.25 8.14 -8.60
C LEU A 74 -5.23 6.68 -9.06
N THR A 75 -4.25 5.94 -8.55
CA THR A 75 -4.03 4.54 -8.93
C THR A 75 -4.64 3.63 -7.86
N PRO A 76 -5.74 2.93 -8.15
CA PRO A 76 -6.31 1.99 -7.20
C PRO A 76 -5.40 0.77 -7.01
N PRO A 77 -5.50 0.06 -5.87
CA PRO A 77 -4.74 -1.15 -5.62
C PRO A 77 -5.05 -2.21 -6.69
N CYS A 78 -4.02 -2.95 -7.11
CA CYS A 78 -4.18 -4.02 -8.10
C CYS A 78 -5.04 -5.18 -7.54
N GLY A 79 -5.52 -6.07 -8.41
CA GLY A 79 -6.40 -7.18 -8.02
C GLY A 79 -5.85 -8.04 -6.89
N THR A 80 -4.56 -8.37 -6.92
CA THR A 80 -3.90 -9.15 -5.87
C THR A 80 -3.83 -8.39 -4.54
N CYS A 81 -3.55 -7.08 -4.58
CA CYS A 81 -3.57 -6.25 -3.38
C CYS A 81 -4.97 -6.12 -2.80
N ARG A 82 -5.99 -5.91 -3.64
CA ARG A 82 -7.39 -5.87 -3.21
C ARG A 82 -7.80 -7.13 -2.46
N GLN A 83 -7.40 -8.31 -2.95
CA GLN A 83 -7.68 -9.58 -2.26
C GLN A 83 -7.03 -9.64 -0.87
N ILE A 84 -5.74 -9.27 -0.77
CA ILE A 84 -5.02 -9.26 0.51
C ILE A 84 -5.62 -8.27 1.51
N ILE A 85 -6.01 -7.08 1.05
CA ILE A 85 -6.64 -6.07 1.89
C ILE A 85 -8.04 -6.57 2.35
N TRP A 86 -8.82 -7.18 1.47
CA TRP A 86 -10.12 -7.77 1.83
C TRP A 86 -9.99 -8.93 2.84
N GLU A 87 -8.90 -9.71 2.77
CA GLU A 87 -8.68 -10.84 3.68
C GLU A 87 -8.22 -10.41 5.07
N HIS A 88 -7.35 -9.39 5.16
CA HIS A 88 -6.66 -9.05 6.41
C HIS A 88 -6.94 -7.66 6.97
N CYS A 89 -7.45 -6.74 6.16
CA CYS A 89 -7.68 -5.34 6.50
C CYS A 89 -9.17 -4.98 6.28
N ARG A 90 -10.06 -5.85 6.74
CA ARG A 90 -11.51 -5.61 6.68
C ARG A 90 -11.85 -4.35 7.48
N ASN A 91 -12.81 -3.58 6.97
CA ASN A 91 -13.26 -2.32 7.57
C ASN A 91 -12.18 -1.22 7.65
N THR A 92 -11.03 -1.40 7.01
CA THR A 92 -9.99 -0.37 6.92
C THR A 92 -10.38 0.70 5.91
N THR A 93 -10.20 1.96 6.28
CA THR A 93 -10.30 3.08 5.33
C THR A 93 -9.07 3.12 4.44
N ILE A 94 -9.26 3.06 3.12
CA ILE A 94 -8.17 3.17 2.15
C ILE A 94 -8.15 4.57 1.58
N VAL A 95 -7.01 5.23 1.63
CA VAL A 95 -6.79 6.55 1.03
C VAL A 95 -5.81 6.41 -0.11
N LEU A 96 -6.25 6.72 -1.33
CA LEU A 96 -5.38 6.90 -2.48
C LEU A 96 -4.93 8.36 -2.50
N ALA A 97 -3.66 8.60 -2.82
CA ALA A 97 -3.12 9.94 -2.99
C ALA A 97 -2.06 9.99 -4.09
N ASN A 98 -1.89 11.16 -4.71
CA ASN A 98 -0.78 11.44 -5.61
C ASN A 98 0.11 12.58 -5.10
N LEU A 99 1.17 12.90 -5.85
CA LEU A 99 2.10 13.97 -5.47
C LEU A 99 1.55 15.39 -5.75
N GLN A 100 0.44 15.48 -6.49
CA GLN A 100 -0.26 16.72 -6.82
C GLN A 100 -1.27 17.13 -5.74
N GLY A 101 -1.46 16.29 -4.70
CA GLY A 101 -2.36 16.55 -3.58
C GLY A 101 -3.80 16.07 -3.81
N GLU A 102 -4.08 15.38 -4.91
CA GLU A 102 -5.37 14.71 -5.09
C GLU A 102 -5.46 13.51 -4.16
N THR A 103 -6.65 13.28 -3.62
CA THR A 103 -6.93 12.14 -2.74
C THR A 103 -8.32 11.57 -3.01
N GLU A 104 -8.45 10.26 -2.82
CA GLU A 104 -9.73 9.55 -2.87
C GLU A 104 -9.79 8.56 -1.72
N THR A 105 -10.94 8.48 -1.06
CA THR A 105 -11.17 7.50 0.00
C THR A 105 -12.03 6.38 -0.54
N LEU A 106 -11.54 5.15 -0.37
CA LEU A 106 -12.23 3.92 -0.68
C LEU A 106 -12.51 3.17 0.61
N ASN A 107 -13.73 2.64 0.72
CA ASN A 107 -14.07 1.69 1.75
C ASN A 107 -14.18 0.31 1.10
N ILE A 108 -13.43 -0.67 1.62
CA ILE A 108 -13.70 -2.06 1.30
C ILE A 108 -14.85 -2.48 2.21
N HIS A 109 -16.07 -2.36 1.68
CA HIS A 109 -17.24 -3.03 2.18
C HIS A 109 -17.34 -4.40 1.50
N ASP A 110 -17.74 -5.39 2.30
CA ASP A 110 -17.86 -6.83 2.01
C ASP A 110 -17.80 -7.28 0.55
#